data_AF-A0A7S8E922-F1
#
_entry.id   AF-A0A7S8E922-F1
#
_cell.length_a   1.000
_cell.length_b   1.000
_cell.length_c   1.000
_cell.angle_alpha   90.00
_cell.angle_beta   90.00
_cell.angle_gamma   90.00
#
_symmetry.space_group_name_H-M   'P 1'
#
loop_
_entity.id
_entity.type
_entity.pdbx_description
1 polymer ?
#
loop_
_entity_poly.entity_id
_entity_poly.type
_entity_poly.pdbx_seq_one_letter_code
_entity_poly.pdbx_strand_id
1 'polypeptide(L)'
;MEIVRCVSCDGFGWYEDDFTGESSDCDWCAGIGYVYRDANGIDHKIPERDWARLADQLEALEQERMREMGYQGEAKKPWEQHIREGTQGGQNPYEKGRDEKTDTSQND
;
A
#
# COMPACT_ATOMS: atom_id res chain seq x y z
N MET A 1 -12.41 -1.72 23.86
CA MET A 1 -12.79 -2.03 22.48
C MET A 1 -11.52 -2.09 21.66
N GLU A 2 -11.40 -3.09 20.80
CA GLU A 2 -10.26 -3.28 19.90
C GLU A 2 -10.54 -2.60 18.55
N ILE A 3 -9.52 -2.10 17.85
CA ILE A 3 -9.68 -1.63 16.47
C ILE A 3 -9.42 -2.82 15.54
N VAL A 4 -10.40 -3.16 14.72
CA VAL A 4 -10.32 -4.27 13.77
C VAL A 4 -10.68 -3.78 12.37
N ARG A 5 -10.21 -4.52 11.34
CA ARG A 5 -10.57 -4.26 9.95
C ARG A 5 -12.08 -4.36 9.77
N CYS A 6 -12.66 -3.41 9.05
CA CYS A 6 -14.09 -3.43 8.71
C CYS A 6 -14.39 -4.64 7.83
N VAL A 7 -15.20 -5.57 8.34
CA VAL A 7 -15.60 -6.79 7.60
C VAL A 7 -16.48 -6.48 6.39
N SER A 8 -17.18 -5.34 6.39
CA SER A 8 -18.08 -4.96 5.31
C SER A 8 -17.32 -4.56 4.06
N CYS A 9 -16.18 -3.86 4.18
CA CYS A 9 -15.40 -3.35 3.05
C CYS A 9 -13.97 -3.90 3.00
N ASP A 10 -13.67 -4.97 3.74
CA ASP A 10 -12.33 -5.56 3.89
C ASP A 10 -11.21 -4.51 4.09
N GLY A 11 -11.50 -3.48 4.87
CA GLY A 11 -10.54 -2.43 5.18
C GLY A 11 -10.28 -1.39 4.11
N PHE A 12 -10.94 -1.46 2.94
CA PHE A 12 -10.74 -0.46 1.89
C PHE A 12 -11.37 0.90 2.23
N GLY A 13 -12.43 0.91 3.04
CA GLY A 13 -13.15 2.14 3.40
C GLY A 13 -14.16 2.59 2.36
N TRP A 14 -14.13 2.06 1.14
CA TRP A 14 -15.05 2.39 0.05
C TRP A 14 -15.51 1.13 -0.69
N TYR A 15 -16.51 1.30 -1.55
CA TYR A 15 -16.96 0.33 -2.55
C TYR A 15 -16.98 1.00 -3.91
N GLU A 16 -16.80 0.22 -4.96
CA GLU A 16 -17.04 0.64 -6.34
C GLU A 16 -18.22 -0.15 -6.90
N ASP A 17 -19.11 0.55 -7.57
CA ASP A 17 -20.20 -0.08 -8.31
C ASP A 17 -19.64 -0.68 -9.61
N ASP A 18 -19.75 -1.99 -9.75
CA ASP A 18 -19.19 -2.74 -10.89
C ASP A 18 -19.82 -2.36 -12.25
N PHE A 19 -20.99 -1.72 -12.27
CA PHE A 19 -21.70 -1.35 -13.50
C PHE A 19 -21.44 0.10 -13.93
N THR A 20 -21.35 1.02 -12.98
CA THR A 20 -21.16 2.46 -13.24
C THR A 20 -19.71 2.90 -13.06
N GLY A 21 -18.91 2.16 -12.28
CA GLY A 21 -17.57 2.55 -11.85
C GLY A 21 -17.56 3.67 -10.80
N GLU A 22 -18.71 3.99 -10.20
CA GLU A 22 -18.79 5.02 -9.16
C GLU A 22 -18.29 4.48 -7.82
N SER A 23 -17.44 5.25 -7.14
CA SER A 23 -16.97 4.91 -5.79
C SER A 23 -17.78 5.64 -4.73
N SER A 24 -18.11 4.95 -3.64
CA SER A 24 -18.76 5.52 -2.46
C SER A 24 -18.10 5.03 -1.17
N ASP A 25 -18.15 5.85 -0.13
CA ASP A 25 -17.64 5.46 1.18
C ASP A 25 -18.46 4.30 1.74
N CYS A 26 -17.80 3.40 2.45
CA CYS A 26 -18.45 2.32 3.17
C CYS A 26 -19.22 2.91 4.36
N ASP A 27 -20.55 2.85 4.30
CA ASP A 27 -21.44 3.38 5.35
C ASP A 27 -21.16 2.81 6.75
N TRP A 28 -20.73 1.53 6.82
CA TRP A 28 -20.49 0.84 8.09
C TRP A 28 -19.32 1.44 8.88
N CYS A 29 -18.21 1.73 8.19
CA CYS A 29 -17.02 2.33 8.79
C CYS A 29 -16.88 3.83 8.52
N ALA A 30 -17.77 4.40 7.71
CA ALA A 30 -17.72 5.75 7.16
C ALA A 30 -16.36 6.13 6.58
N GLY A 31 -15.88 5.35 5.61
CA GLY A 31 -14.64 5.68 4.90
C GLY A 31 -13.35 5.23 5.60
N ILE A 32 -13.39 4.88 6.89
CA ILE A 32 -12.17 4.66 7.68
C ILE A 32 -11.48 3.33 7.36
N GLY A 33 -12.24 2.31 6.95
CA GLY A 33 -11.73 0.94 6.78
C GLY A 33 -11.61 0.15 8.10
N TYR A 34 -11.84 0.78 9.26
CA TYR A 34 -11.73 0.13 10.57
C TYR A 34 -12.95 0.41 11.46
N VAL A 35 -13.21 -0.51 12.38
CA VAL A 35 -14.34 -0.47 13.34
C VAL A 35 -13.85 -0.86 14.74
N TYR A 36 -14.64 -0.50 15.76
CA TYR A 36 -14.43 -0.99 17.12
C TYR A 36 -15.09 -2.35 17.33
N ARG A 37 -14.35 -3.34 17.84
CA ARG A 37 -14.93 -4.58 18.35
C ARG A 37 -15.07 -4.53 19.86
N ASP A 38 -16.26 -4.79 20.35
CA ASP A 38 -16.54 -4.89 21.78
C ASP A 38 -16.21 -6.28 22.36
N ALA A 39 -16.36 -6.43 23.68
CA ALA A 39 -16.04 -7.67 24.38
C ALA A 39 -16.96 -8.85 24.01
N ASN A 40 -18.11 -8.58 23.39
CA ASN A 40 -19.03 -9.60 22.88
C ASN A 40 -18.75 -9.94 21.41
N GLY A 41 -17.72 -9.33 20.81
CA GLY A 41 -17.37 -9.52 19.41
C GLY A 41 -18.25 -8.72 18.44
N ILE A 42 -19.02 -7.74 18.92
CA ILE A 42 -19.87 -6.91 18.07
C ILE A 42 -19.07 -5.73 17.54
N ASP A 43 -19.18 -5.50 16.24
CA ASP A 43 -18.51 -4.41 15.54
C ASP A 43 -19.36 -3.13 15.58
N HIS A 44 -18.71 -2.01 15.89
CA HIS A 44 -19.30 -0.68 16.03
C HIS A 44 -18.49 0.33 15.23
N LYS A 45 -19.18 1.27 14.58
CA LYS A 45 -18.53 2.42 13.95
C LYS A 45 -17.67 3.18 14.97
N ILE A 46 -16.45 3.53 14.58
CA ILE A 46 -15.59 4.42 15.39
C ILE A 46 -16.21 5.82 15.37
N PRO A 47 -16.61 6.37 16.52
CA PRO A 47 -17.25 7.68 16.57
C PRO A 47 -16.24 8.79 16.27
N GLU A 48 -16.68 9.87 15.61
CA GLU A 48 -15.82 10.98 15.16
C GLU A 48 -14.96 11.60 16.26
N ARG A 49 -15.49 11.68 17.49
CA ARG A 49 -14.76 12.19 18.65
C ARG A 49 -13.47 11.43 18.96
N ASP A 50 -13.35 10.18 18.50
CA ASP A 50 -12.18 9.34 18.73
C ASP A 50 -11.14 9.46 17.60
N TRP A 51 -11.48 10.05 16.45
CA TRP A 51 -10.60 10.07 15.27
C TRP A 51 -9.26 10.73 15.53
N ALA A 52 -9.25 11.93 16.11
CA ALA A 52 -8.01 12.64 16.40
C ALA A 52 -7.09 11.87 17.36
N ARG A 53 -7.67 11.13 18.31
CA ARG A 53 -6.94 10.30 19.27
C ARG A 53 -6.39 9.03 18.62
N LEU A 54 -7.08 8.52 17.61
CA LEU A 54 -6.73 7.27 16.93
C LEU A 54 -5.90 7.43 15.66
N ALA A 55 -5.67 8.67 15.20
CA ALA A 55 -5.04 8.95 13.91
C ALA A 55 -3.75 8.13 13.70
N ASP A 56 -2.80 8.21 14.64
CA ASP A 56 -1.52 7.48 14.56
C ASP A 56 -1.71 5.96 14.53
N GLN A 57 -2.70 5.45 15.27
CA GLN A 57 -2.99 4.01 15.31
C GLN A 57 -3.61 3.53 13.98
N LEU A 58 -4.54 4.29 13.42
CA LEU A 58 -5.18 3.98 12.15
C LEU A 58 -4.16 4.05 11.00
N GLU A 59 -3.26 5.03 11.01
CA GLU A 59 -2.18 5.11 10.04
C GLU A 59 -1.25 3.90 10.12
N ALA A 60 -0.84 3.49 11.33
CA ALA A 60 0.01 2.33 11.51
C ALA A 60 -0.65 1.03 10.99
N LEU A 61 -1.94 0.86 11.24
CA LEU A 61 -2.72 -0.27 10.74
C LEU A 61 -2.83 -0.27 9.21
N GLU A 62 -3.01 0.88 8.57
CA GLU A 62 -3.06 0.96 7.11
C GLU A 62 -1.69 0.69 6.49
N GLN A 63 -0.61 1.19 7.09
CA GLN A 63 0.74 0.84 6.65
C GLN A 63 1.01 -0.66 6.73
N GLU A 64 0.51 -1.33 7.77
CA GLU A 64 0.58 -2.79 7.89
C GLU A 64 -0.23 -3.49 6.79
N ARG A 65 -1.48 -3.05 6.56
CA ARG A 65 -2.32 -3.58 5.49
C ARG A 65 -1.68 -3.42 4.11
N MET A 66 -1.11 -2.26 3.82
CA MET A 66 -0.39 -2.03 2.57
C MET A 66 0.76 -3.03 2.41
N ARG A 67 1.54 -3.29 3.46
CA ARG A 67 2.61 -4.30 3.43
C ARG A 67 2.08 -5.71 3.17
N GLU A 68 0.95 -6.09 3.77
CA GLU A 68 0.29 -7.37 3.49
C GLU A 68 -0.12 -7.51 2.02
N MET A 69 -0.55 -6.42 1.39
CA MET A 69 -0.87 -6.36 -0.05
C MET A 69 0.38 -6.31 -0.95
N GLY A 70 1.58 -6.37 -0.36
CA GLY A 70 2.84 -6.37 -1.08
C GLY A 70 3.43 -4.98 -1.33
N TYR A 71 2.91 -3.93 -0.69
CA TYR A 71 3.54 -2.60 -0.73
C TYR A 71 4.83 -2.61 0.08
N GLN A 72 5.96 -2.30 -0.57
CA GLN A 72 7.29 -2.33 0.04
C GLN A 72 7.77 -0.95 0.54
N GLY A 73 6.93 0.09 0.47
CA GLY A 73 7.29 1.43 0.95
C GLY A 73 8.15 2.25 -0.02
N GLU A 74 8.79 1.61 -1.00
CA GLU A 74 9.63 2.29 -1.99
C GLU A 74 9.00 2.21 -3.39
N ALA A 75 8.85 3.37 -4.03
CA ALA A 75 8.56 3.42 -5.45
C ALA A 75 9.76 2.82 -6.21
N LYS A 76 9.60 1.61 -6.74
CA LYS A 76 10.60 1.00 -7.62
C LYS A 76 10.91 1.96 -8.76
N LYS A 77 12.19 2.23 -8.99
CA LYS A 77 12.61 3.01 -10.18
C LYS A 77 12.14 2.27 -11.44
N PRO A 78 11.94 2.95 -12.57
CA PRO A 78 11.42 2.32 -13.77
C PRO A 78 12.18 1.04 -14.20
N TRP A 79 13.51 1.02 -14.05
CA TRP A 79 14.36 -0.14 -14.35
C TRP A 79 14.40 -1.23 -13.28
N GLU A 80 13.82 -0.99 -12.10
CA GLU A 80 13.66 -2.00 -11.04
C GLU A 80 12.29 -2.71 -11.14
N GLN A 81 11.43 -2.29 -12.07
CA GLN A 81 10.11 -2.85 -12.30
C GLN A 81 10.17 -3.95 -13.38
N HIS A 82 9.99 -5.21 -12.98
CA HIS A 82 10.05 -6.38 -13.88
C HIS A 82 9.13 -6.24 -15.11
N ILE A 83 7.95 -5.65 -14.95
CA ILE A 83 7.00 -5.39 -16.06
C ILE A 83 7.54 -4.47 -17.16
N ARG A 84 8.62 -3.73 -16.89
CA ARG A 84 9.26 -2.80 -17.83
C ARG A 84 10.50 -3.39 -18.50
N GLU A 85 10.92 -4.59 -18.12
CA GLU A 85 12.03 -5.28 -18.77
C GLU A 85 11.79 -5.39 -20.29
N GLY A 86 12.82 -5.10 -21.09
CA GLY A 86 12.72 -5.05 -22.55
C GLY A 86 12.13 -3.76 -23.13
N THR A 87 11.64 -2.82 -22.32
CA THR A 87 11.24 -1.48 -22.77
C THR A 87 12.36 -0.47 -22.56
N GLN A 88 12.29 0.68 -23.26
CA GLN A 88 13.20 1.81 -23.02
C GLN A 88 13.13 2.29 -21.55
N GLY A 89 11.95 2.18 -20.92
CA GLY A 89 11.75 2.53 -19.51
C GLY A 89 12.31 1.52 -18.51
N GLY A 90 12.68 0.31 -18.96
CA GLY A 90 13.33 -0.71 -18.14
C GLY A 90 14.85 -0.64 -18.13
N GLN A 91 15.46 0.22 -18.95
CA GLN A 91 16.92 0.36 -19.00
C GLN A 91 17.40 1.20 -17.81
N ASN A 92 18.37 0.69 -17.05
CA ASN A 92 19.02 1.45 -15.99
C ASN A 92 20.00 2.48 -16.60
N PRO A 93 19.72 3.79 -16.53
CA PRO A 93 20.54 4.80 -17.19
C PRO A 93 21.94 4.95 -16.57
N TYR A 94 22.18 4.37 -15.39
CA TYR A 94 23.45 4.43 -14.66
C TYR A 94 24.31 3.17 -14.82
N GLU A 95 23.84 2.14 -15.54
CA GLU A 95 24.58 0.89 -15.73
C GLU A 95 25.72 1.04 -16.76
N LYS A 96 25.60 1.99 -17.69
CA LYS A 96 26.68 2.37 -18.62
C LYS A 96 27.79 3.13 -17.90
N GLY A 97 28.70 2.40 -17.26
CA GLY A 97 29.90 2.97 -16.64
C GLY A 97 30.68 2.03 -15.73
N ARG A 98 30.25 0.78 -15.53
CA ARG A 98 30.97 -0.17 -14.65
C ARG A 98 32.04 -1.02 -15.36
N ASP A 99 32.04 -1.07 -16.70
CA ASP A 99 32.92 -1.98 -17.47
C ASP A 99 34.21 -1.33 -18.03
N GLU A 100 34.44 -0.03 -17.81
CA GLU A 100 35.73 0.61 -18.15
C GLU A 100 36.70 0.57 -16.96
N LYS A 101 37.15 -0.64 -16.60
CA LYS A 101 38.43 -0.82 -15.89
C LYS A 101 39.32 -1.74 -16.72
N THR A 102 40.02 -1.11 -17.65
CA THR A 102 41.41 -1.41 -18.05
C THR A 102 41.83 -2.87 -18.00
N ASP A 103 41.61 -3.55 -19.13
CA ASP A 103 42.49 -4.63 -19.57
C ASP A 103 43.81 -3.98 -20.01
N THR A 104 44.83 -4.05 -19.15
CA THR A 104 46.20 -3.69 -19.52
C THR A 104 47.16 -4.64 -18.85
N SER A 105 47.29 -5.83 -19.42
CA SER A 105 48.49 -6.65 -19.28
C SER A 105 48.76 -7.33 -20.61
N GLN A 106 49.51 -6.60 -21.45
CA GLN A 106 50.20 -7.08 -22.63
C GLN A 106 51.33 -8.05 -22.24
N ASN A 107 51.46 -9.11 -23.05
CA ASN A 107 52.69 -9.71 -23.59
C ASN A 107 53.93 -9.83 -22.69
N ASP A 108 54.31 -11.08 -22.43
CA ASP A 108 55.69 -11.56 -22.58
C ASP A 108 55.69 -12.88 -23.36
#